data_AF-A0A0K8RBK0-F1
#
_entry.id   AF-A0A0K8RBK0-F1
#
_cell.length_a   1.000
_cell.length_b   1.000
_cell.length_c   1.000
_cell.angle_alpha   90.00
_cell.angle_beta   90.00
_cell.angle_gamma   90.00
#
_symmetry.space_group_name_H-M   'P 1'
#
loop_
_entity.id
_entity.type
_entity.pdbx_description
1 polymer ?
#
loop_
_entity_poly.entity_id
_entity_poly.type
_entity_poly.pdbx_seq_one_letter_code
_entity_poly.pdbx_strand_id
1 'polypeptide(L)'
;MSHCRNIFLVNVKLQIYYSLFQSYINYCHLVWATTTQTNIGKLTLLKKKMLRYIANEHYLAHTKPLFAKYKIINLDKMYDYRLLHSFRFSSPEHASLLCKVSELSEHPRSFNTLLSEKWIVPRARTNYTYQSTTYRLPLLLNHLLNNNIDIYQMGRKSLLMHFL
;
A
#
# COMPACT_ATOMS: atom_id res chain seq x y z
N MET A 1 3.55 -25.28 -15.05
CA MET A 1 4.09 -24.77 -13.77
C MET A 1 3.83 -25.68 -12.56
N SER A 2 3.04 -26.76 -12.64
CA SER A 2 2.86 -27.70 -11.51
C SER A 2 4.08 -28.61 -11.30
N HIS A 3 4.75 -29.05 -12.37
CA HIS A 3 5.87 -29.98 -12.28
C HIS A 3 7.13 -29.37 -11.63
N CYS A 4 7.41 -28.08 -11.90
CA CYS A 4 8.58 -27.37 -11.36
C CYS A 4 8.40 -26.92 -9.90
N ARG A 5 7.24 -27.18 -9.30
CA ARG A 5 6.89 -26.67 -7.98
C ARG A 5 7.79 -27.22 -6.88
N ASN A 6 8.19 -28.48 -6.98
CA ASN A 6 9.01 -29.11 -5.95
C ASN A 6 10.51 -29.09 -6.28
N ILE A 7 10.89 -28.57 -7.45
CA ILE A 7 12.29 -28.55 -7.91
C ILE A 7 13.09 -27.46 -7.19
N PHE A 8 12.48 -26.30 -6.96
CA PHE A 8 13.18 -25.16 -6.37
C PHE A 8 12.90 -25.01 -4.86
N LEU A 9 13.96 -24.71 -4.11
CA LEU A 9 13.88 -24.27 -2.72
C LEU A 9 13.07 -22.96 -2.63
N VAL A 10 12.41 -22.75 -1.48
CA VAL A 10 11.55 -21.57 -1.23
C VAL A 10 12.32 -20.26 -1.42
N ASN A 11 13.59 -20.20 -1.01
CA ASN A 11 14.42 -18.99 -1.14
C ASN A 11 14.66 -18.60 -2.60
N VAL A 12 14.93 -19.57 -3.47
CA VAL A 12 15.12 -19.34 -4.91
C VAL A 12 13.82 -18.84 -5.54
N LYS A 13 12.67 -19.43 -5.16
CA LYS A 13 11.36 -18.96 -5.64
C LYS A 13 11.06 -17.52 -5.19
N LEU A 14 11.44 -17.16 -3.98
CA LEU A 14 11.31 -15.79 -3.49
C LEU A 14 12.18 -14.82 -4.29
N GLN A 15 13.43 -15.18 -4.60
CA GLN A 15 14.29 -14.35 -5.43
C GLN A 15 13.69 -14.13 -6.82
N ILE A 16 13.18 -15.18 -7.46
CA ILE A 16 12.49 -15.08 -8.76
C ILE A 16 11.23 -14.21 -8.66
N TYR A 17 10.46 -14.36 -7.57
CA TYR A 17 9.29 -13.53 -7.33
C TYR A 17 9.67 -12.05 -7.21
N TYR A 18 10.72 -11.73 -6.45
CA TYR A 18 11.16 -10.35 -6.27
C TYR A 18 11.76 -9.76 -7.55
N SER A 19 12.55 -10.53 -8.30
CA SER A 19 13.24 -10.05 -9.50
C SER A 19 12.29 -9.82 -10.67
N LEU A 20 11.33 -10.72 -10.89
CA LEU A 20 10.39 -10.62 -12.00
C LEU A 20 9.09 -9.97 -11.55
N PHE A 21 8.29 -10.69 -10.74
CA PHE A 21 6.92 -10.30 -10.47
C PHE A 21 6.83 -8.98 -9.69
N GLN A 22 7.58 -8.85 -8.59
CA GLN A 22 7.53 -7.66 -7.75
C GLN A 22 8.11 -6.44 -8.49
N SER A 23 9.17 -6.61 -9.28
CA SER A 23 9.73 -5.53 -10.13
C SER A 23 8.70 -4.99 -11.12
N TYR A 24 7.99 -5.86 -11.84
CA TYR A 24 6.94 -5.43 -12.77
C TYR A 24 5.78 -4.73 -12.06
N ILE A 25 5.30 -5.30 -10.94
CA ILE A 25 4.26 -4.66 -10.13
C ILE A 25 4.74 -3.30 -9.61
N ASN A 26 6.02 -3.19 -9.25
CA ASN A 26 6.57 -1.94 -8.74
C ASN A 26 6.65 -0.86 -9.82
N TYR A 27 7.07 -1.23 -11.03
CA TYR A 27 7.19 -0.35 -12.19
C TYR A 27 5.81 0.11 -12.68
N CYS A 28 4.90 -0.84 -12.90
CA CYS A 28 3.55 -0.56 -13.40
C CYS A 28 2.65 0.11 -12.35
N HIS A 29 3.16 0.47 -11.17
CA HIS A 29 2.39 1.08 -10.09
C HIS A 29 1.64 2.34 -10.53
N LEU A 30 2.28 3.19 -11.34
CA LEU A 30 1.64 4.40 -11.85
C LEU A 30 0.38 4.07 -12.68
N VAL A 31 0.40 2.95 -13.39
CA VAL A 31 -0.72 2.49 -14.20
C VAL A 31 -1.77 1.82 -13.33
N TRP A 32 -1.42 0.78 -12.57
CA TRP A 32 -2.44 -0.02 -11.89
C TRP A 32 -3.00 0.61 -10.61
N ALA A 33 -2.29 1.55 -9.96
CA ALA A 33 -2.75 2.18 -8.73
C ALA A 33 -4.08 2.95 -8.89
N THR A 34 -4.32 3.52 -10.07
CA THR A 34 -5.52 4.30 -10.40
C THR A 34 -6.52 3.49 -11.23
N THR A 35 -6.30 2.19 -11.40
CA THR A 35 -7.24 1.35 -12.17
C THR A 35 -8.50 1.02 -11.40
N THR A 36 -9.48 0.46 -12.11
CA THR A 36 -10.71 -0.07 -11.53
C THR A 36 -10.45 -1.22 -10.57
N GLN A 37 -11.34 -1.37 -9.58
CA GLN A 37 -11.27 -2.44 -8.59
C GLN A 37 -11.24 -3.84 -9.22
N THR A 38 -11.86 -4.01 -10.39
CA THR A 38 -11.85 -5.25 -11.17
C THR A 38 -10.44 -5.65 -11.61
N ASN A 39 -9.62 -4.70 -12.04
CA ASN A 39 -8.25 -4.94 -12.47
C ASN A 39 -7.33 -5.20 -11.28
N ILE A 40 -7.50 -4.44 -10.19
CA ILE A 40 -6.80 -4.67 -8.92
C ILE A 40 -7.13 -6.05 -8.36
N GLY A 41 -8.39 -6.50 -8.48
CA GLY A 41 -8.83 -7.84 -8.10
C GLY A 41 -8.10 -8.94 -8.88
N LYS A 42 -7.98 -8.79 -10.21
CA LYS A 42 -7.21 -9.73 -11.05
C LYS A 42 -5.73 -9.79 -10.63
N LEU A 43 -5.09 -8.65 -10.41
CA LEU A 43 -3.70 -8.59 -9.95
C LEU A 43 -3.52 -9.23 -8.57
N THR A 44 -4.49 -9.02 -7.67
CA THR A 44 -4.50 -9.62 -6.33
C THR A 44 -4.63 -11.14 -6.40
N LEU A 45 -5.46 -11.67 -7.30
CA LEU A 45 -5.56 -13.11 -7.56
C LEU A 45 -4.24 -13.69 -8.07
N LEU A 46 -3.57 -13.00 -9.00
CA LEU A 46 -2.25 -13.42 -9.51
C LEU A 46 -1.19 -13.43 -8.40
N LYS A 47 -1.15 -12.40 -7.56
CA LYS A 47 -0.22 -12.33 -6.42
C LYS A 47 -0.46 -13.44 -5.40
N LYS A 48 -1.73 -13.73 -5.07
CA LYS A 48 -2.12 -14.86 -4.23
C LYS A 48 -1.69 -16.21 -4.82
N LYS A 49 -1.85 -16.38 -6.14
CA LYS A 49 -1.41 -17.59 -6.86
C LYS A 49 0.12 -17.77 -6.76
N MET A 50 0.89 -16.71 -6.95
CA MET A 50 2.35 -16.77 -6.83
C MET A 50 2.80 -17.08 -5.40
N LEU A 51 2.17 -16.47 -4.39
CA LEU A 51 2.47 -16.77 -2.98
C LEU A 51 2.24 -18.23 -2.61
N ARG A 52 1.12 -18.81 -3.06
CA ARG A 52 0.88 -20.24 -2.87
C ARG A 52 1.95 -21.07 -3.56
N TYR A 53 2.35 -20.69 -4.78
CA TYR A 53 3.41 -21.39 -5.51
C TYR A 53 4.74 -21.38 -4.74
N ILE A 54 5.14 -20.23 -4.20
CA ILE A 54 6.35 -20.07 -3.37
C ILE A 54 6.27 -20.96 -2.12
N ALA A 55 5.11 -20.97 -1.46
CA ALA A 55 4.88 -21.72 -0.23
C ALA A 55 4.62 -23.22 -0.42
N ASN A 56 4.49 -23.70 -1.68
CA ASN A 56 4.05 -25.06 -1.99
C ASN A 56 2.66 -25.45 -1.44
N GLU A 57 1.81 -24.47 -1.11
CA GLU A 57 0.49 -24.68 -0.51
C GLU A 57 -0.60 -25.15 -1.49
N HIS A 58 -1.68 -25.75 -0.99
CA HIS A 58 -2.80 -26.12 -1.86
C HIS A 58 -3.42 -24.88 -2.55
N TYR A 59 -4.05 -25.06 -3.73
CA TYR A 59 -4.66 -23.95 -4.49
C TYR A 59 -5.71 -23.17 -3.67
N LEU A 60 -6.45 -23.87 -2.80
CA LEU A 60 -7.48 -23.31 -1.93
C LEU A 60 -6.95 -22.81 -0.57
N ALA A 61 -5.65 -22.96 -0.30
CA ALA A 61 -5.08 -22.56 0.98
C ALA A 61 -5.18 -21.04 1.21
N HIS A 62 -5.43 -20.66 2.46
CA HIS A 62 -5.53 -19.27 2.87
C HIS A 62 -4.19 -18.55 2.71
N THR A 63 -4.20 -17.41 2.00
CA THR A 63 -2.98 -16.65 1.70
C THR A 63 -2.62 -15.62 2.76
N LYS A 64 -3.56 -15.26 3.65
CA LYS A 64 -3.33 -14.28 4.74
C LYS A 64 -2.08 -14.60 5.58
N PRO A 65 -1.87 -15.83 6.09
CA PRO A 65 -0.66 -16.16 6.83
C PRO A 65 0.62 -16.11 5.98
N LEU A 66 0.50 -16.37 4.66
CA LEU A 66 1.65 -16.34 3.75
C LEU A 66 2.17 -14.92 3.51
N PHE A 67 1.27 -13.93 3.42
CA PHE A 67 1.68 -12.52 3.29
C PHE A 67 2.54 -12.06 4.48
N ALA A 68 2.12 -12.39 5.71
CA ALA A 68 2.89 -12.11 6.92
C ALA A 68 4.21 -12.89 6.96
N LYS A 69 4.18 -14.19 6.64
CA LYS A 69 5.36 -15.07 6.64
C LYS A 69 6.46 -14.56 5.70
N TYR A 70 6.09 -14.11 4.50
CA TYR A 70 7.06 -13.62 3.51
C TYR A 70 7.27 -12.11 3.54
N LYS A 71 6.61 -11.38 4.45
CA LYS A 71 6.64 -9.92 4.57
C LYS A 71 6.29 -9.21 3.26
N ILE A 72 5.27 -9.73 2.57
CA ILE A 72 4.78 -9.18 1.31
C ILE A 72 3.49 -8.39 1.59
N ILE A 73 3.47 -7.12 1.21
CA ILE A 73 2.30 -6.24 1.39
C ILE A 73 1.21 -6.60 0.38
N ASN A 74 -0.05 -6.54 0.79
CA ASN A 74 -1.20 -6.71 -0.12
C ASN A 74 -1.26 -5.59 -1.16
N LEU A 75 -1.74 -5.90 -2.37
CA LEU A 75 -1.84 -4.91 -3.44
C LEU A 75 -2.77 -3.73 -3.07
N ASP A 76 -3.88 -4.01 -2.40
CA ASP A 76 -4.84 -2.98 -1.97
C ASP A 76 -4.20 -1.94 -1.04
N LYS A 77 -3.34 -2.42 -0.13
CA LYS A 77 -2.59 -1.60 0.85
C LYS A 77 -1.33 -0.95 0.27
N MET A 78 -0.88 -1.37 -0.91
CA MET A 78 0.44 -1.03 -1.43
C MET A 78 0.53 0.42 -1.92
N TYR A 79 -0.56 0.99 -2.44
CA TYR A 79 -0.59 2.41 -2.79
C TYR A 79 -0.47 3.29 -1.56
N ASP A 80 -1.28 3.02 -0.54
CA ASP A 80 -1.29 3.80 0.71
C ASP A 80 0.07 3.70 1.44
N TYR A 81 0.66 2.50 1.47
CA TYR A 81 2.03 2.29 1.98
C TYR A 81 3.06 3.15 1.24
N ARG A 82 3.02 3.18 -0.09
CA ARG A 82 3.97 3.94 -0.92
C ARG A 82 3.82 5.43 -0.71
N LEU A 83 2.59 5.93 -0.67
CA LEU A 83 2.29 7.34 -0.45
C LEU A 83 2.78 7.81 0.92
N LEU A 84 2.53 7.01 1.98
CA LEU A 84 3.00 7.33 3.32
C LEU A 84 4.53 7.22 3.42
N HIS A 85 5.11 6.20 2.78
CA HIS A 85 6.56 6.04 2.74
C HIS A 85 7.24 7.22 2.02
N SER A 86 6.69 7.69 0.89
CA SER A 86 7.24 8.84 0.17
C SER A 86 7.05 10.14 0.94
N PHE A 87 5.94 10.29 1.66
CA PHE A 87 5.70 11.46 2.49
C PHE A 87 6.68 11.54 3.67
N ARG A 88 6.96 10.41 4.35
CA ARG A 88 7.76 10.39 5.58
C ARG A 88 9.27 10.25 5.34
N PHE A 89 9.68 9.39 4.41
CA PHE A 89 11.06 8.93 4.28
C PHE A 89 11.80 9.47 3.05
N SER A 90 11.13 10.20 2.16
CA SER A 90 11.80 10.88 1.04
C SER A 90 12.49 12.16 1.50
N SER A 91 13.21 12.82 0.57
CA SER A 91 13.81 14.13 0.83
C SER A 91 12.77 15.15 1.28
N PRO A 92 13.15 16.14 2.12
CA PRO A 92 12.24 17.18 2.57
C PRO A 92 11.65 17.99 1.41
N GLU A 93 12.41 18.17 0.33
CA GLU A 93 11.95 18.77 -0.93
C GLU A 93 10.83 17.95 -1.58
N HIS A 94 10.95 16.63 -1.60
CA HIS A 94 9.90 15.78 -2.15
C HIS A 94 8.65 15.83 -1.28
N ALA A 95 8.80 15.83 0.04
CA ALA A 95 7.69 15.95 0.97
C ALA A 95 6.95 17.30 0.79
N SER A 96 7.69 18.41 0.63
CA SER A 96 7.08 19.72 0.40
C SER A 96 6.37 19.82 -0.95
N LEU A 97 6.94 19.24 -2.00
CA LEU A 97 6.27 19.09 -3.30
C LEU A 97 4.99 18.27 -3.18
N LEU A 98 5.03 17.17 -2.45
CA LEU A 98 3.87 16.30 -2.24
C LEU A 98 2.77 17.04 -1.46
N CYS A 99 3.10 17.82 -0.42
CA CYS A 99 2.15 18.70 0.27
C CYS A 99 1.52 19.72 -0.69
N LYS A 100 2.32 20.33 -1.56
CA LYS A 100 1.84 21.31 -2.55
C LYS A 100 0.91 20.67 -3.57
N VAL A 101 1.25 19.50 -4.11
CA VAL A 101 0.44 18.77 -5.11
C VAL A 101 -0.85 18.21 -4.49
N SER A 102 -0.82 17.85 -3.21
CA SER A 102 -1.99 17.33 -2.50
C SER A 102 -2.89 18.45 -1.94
N GLU A 103 -2.50 19.72 -2.05
CA GLU A 103 -3.23 20.86 -1.46
C GLU A 103 -3.53 20.65 0.03
N LEU A 104 -2.56 20.04 0.73
CA LEU A 104 -2.74 19.62 2.11
C LEU A 104 -2.96 20.84 3.01
N SER A 105 -4.15 20.95 3.58
CA SER A 105 -4.55 22.04 4.47
C SER A 105 -5.08 21.50 5.79
N GLU A 106 -4.61 22.11 6.89
CA GLU A 106 -5.15 21.82 8.22
C GLU A 106 -6.50 22.52 8.38
N HIS A 107 -7.40 21.88 9.14
CA HIS A 107 -8.70 22.46 9.43
C HIS A 107 -8.50 23.76 10.24
N PRO A 108 -9.07 24.90 9.82
CA PRO A 108 -8.83 26.19 10.48
C PRO A 108 -9.42 26.26 11.91
N ARG A 109 -10.19 25.24 12.30
CA ARG A 109 -10.84 25.13 13.60
C ARG A 109 -10.38 23.83 14.25
N SER A 110 -9.62 23.95 15.34
CA SER A 110 -9.07 22.87 16.16
C SER A 110 -9.93 22.59 17.39
N PHE A 111 -11.25 22.52 17.23
CA PHE A 111 -12.10 22.09 18.34
C PHE A 111 -11.89 20.59 18.55
N ASN A 112 -11.48 20.21 19.77
CA ASN A 112 -11.34 18.82 20.20
C ASN A 112 -12.73 18.17 20.36
N THR A 113 -13.42 17.97 19.24
CA THR A 113 -14.55 17.03 19.18
C THR A 113 -13.97 15.66 18.88
N LEU A 114 -14.52 14.60 19.47
CA LEU A 114 -14.02 13.22 19.33
C LEU A 114 -13.90 12.71 17.86
N LEU A 115 -14.44 13.46 16.90
CA LEU A 115 -14.48 13.15 15.46
C LEU A 115 -13.88 14.29 14.60
N SER A 116 -13.16 15.25 15.18
CA SER A 116 -12.55 16.33 14.39
C SER A 116 -11.39 15.80 13.55
N GLU A 117 -11.54 15.87 12.24
CA GLU A 117 -10.45 15.62 11.30
C GLU A 117 -9.43 16.77 11.33
N LYS A 118 -8.14 16.42 11.45
CA LYS A 118 -7.07 17.42 11.44
C LYS A 118 -6.86 18.02 10.05
N TRP A 119 -6.86 17.16 9.04
CA TRP A 119 -6.63 17.53 7.64
C TRP A 119 -7.96 17.63 6.90
N ILE A 120 -8.11 18.65 6.06
CA ILE A 120 -9.31 18.82 5.25
C ILE A 120 -9.29 17.81 4.11
N VAL A 121 -10.32 16.93 4.05
CA VAL A 121 -10.52 16.03 2.91
C VAL A 121 -11.46 16.70 1.90
N PRO A 122 -11.05 16.88 0.64
CA PRO A 122 -11.91 17.49 -0.37
C PRO A 122 -13.10 16.58 -0.70
N ARG A 123 -14.24 17.17 -1.06
CA ARG A 123 -15.41 16.40 -1.51
C ARG A 123 -15.17 15.82 -2.90
N ALA A 124 -14.98 14.51 -3.00
CA ALA A 124 -14.86 13.81 -4.27
C ALA A 124 -16.25 13.57 -4.90
N ARG A 125 -16.33 13.73 -6.24
CA ARG A 125 -17.53 13.41 -7.04
C ARG A 125 -17.29 12.30 -8.06
N THR A 126 -16.04 12.06 -8.45
CA THR A 126 -15.66 11.04 -9.42
C THR A 126 -14.67 10.06 -8.82
N ASN A 127 -14.64 8.83 -9.34
CA ASN A 127 -13.67 7.81 -8.95
C ASN A 127 -12.22 8.28 -9.10
N TYR A 128 -11.96 9.09 -10.13
CA TYR A 128 -10.65 9.71 -10.33
C TYR A 128 -10.27 10.62 -9.16
N THR A 129 -11.20 11.42 -8.62
CA THR A 129 -10.92 12.25 -7.44
C THR A 129 -10.68 11.40 -6.20
N TYR A 130 -11.38 10.28 -6.01
CA TYR A 130 -11.10 9.37 -4.90
C TYR A 130 -9.70 8.75 -4.95
N GLN A 131 -9.13 8.64 -6.15
CA GLN A 131 -7.79 8.10 -6.39
C GLN A 131 -6.69 9.16 -6.37
N SER A 132 -7.04 10.44 -6.42
CA SER A 132 -6.05 11.52 -6.43
C SER A 132 -5.30 11.59 -5.09
N THR A 133 -4.06 12.07 -5.15
CA THR A 133 -3.28 12.32 -3.94
C THR A 133 -3.90 13.39 -3.07
N THR A 134 -4.64 14.35 -3.65
CA THR A 134 -5.37 15.42 -2.94
C THR A 134 -6.46 14.87 -2.04
N TYR A 135 -7.15 13.80 -2.43
CA TYR A 135 -8.14 13.15 -1.58
C TYR A 135 -7.51 12.13 -0.65
N ARG A 136 -6.59 11.32 -1.19
CA ARG A 136 -6.13 10.09 -0.55
C ARG A 136 -5.09 10.33 0.53
N LEU A 137 -4.23 11.35 0.38
CA LEU A 137 -3.25 11.70 1.41
C LEU A 137 -3.93 12.24 2.69
N PRO A 138 -4.78 13.29 2.64
CA PRO A 138 -5.44 13.79 3.85
C PRO A 138 -6.26 12.71 4.56
N LEU A 139 -6.98 11.88 3.80
CA LEU A 139 -7.77 10.77 4.34
C LEU A 139 -6.91 9.75 5.09
N LEU A 140 -5.74 9.38 4.54
CA LEU A 140 -4.81 8.47 5.21
C LEU A 140 -4.21 9.07 6.48
N LEU A 141 -3.85 10.36 6.45
CA LEU A 141 -3.31 11.05 7.62
C LEU A 141 -4.34 11.13 8.74
N ASN A 142 -5.61 11.45 8.42
CA ASN A 142 -6.70 11.46 9.38
C ASN A 142 -6.97 10.06 9.96
N HIS A 143 -6.96 9.01 9.12
CA HIS A 143 -7.12 7.64 9.60
C HIS A 143 -5.99 7.20 10.55
N LEU A 144 -4.75 7.64 10.31
CA LEU A 144 -3.62 7.35 11.20
C LEU A 144 -3.74 8.11 12.53
N LEU A 145 -4.15 9.38 12.49
CA LEU A 145 -4.41 10.19 13.69
C LEU A 145 -5.54 9.60 14.53
N ASN A 146 -6.64 9.16 13.93
CA ASN A 146 -7.75 8.52 14.63
C ASN A 146 -7.35 7.20 15.31
N ASN A 147 -6.34 6.52 14.76
CA ASN A 147 -5.76 5.31 15.36
C ASN A 147 -4.68 5.61 16.40
N ASN A 148 -4.45 6.89 16.74
CA ASN A 148 -3.38 7.36 17.62
C ASN A 148 -1.97 6.94 17.15
N ILE A 149 -1.76 6.89 15.82
CA ILE A 149 -0.47 6.52 15.22
C ILE A 149 0.25 7.78 14.74
N ASP A 150 1.34 8.12 15.44
CA ASP A 150 2.21 9.24 15.06
C ASP A 150 3.17 8.87 13.92
N ILE A 151 2.87 9.37 12.73
CA ILE A 151 3.64 9.14 11.51
C ILE A 151 5.10 9.61 11.65
N TYR A 152 5.31 10.70 12.40
CA TYR A 152 6.64 11.26 12.63
C TYR A 152 7.50 10.38 13.54
N GLN A 153 6.90 9.58 14.42
CA GLN A 153 7.65 8.69 15.31
C GLN A 153 7.91 7.32 14.69
N MET A 154 7.14 6.94 13.65
CA MET A 154 7.29 5.64 12.99
C MET A 154 8.60 5.50 12.21
N GLY A 155 9.33 4.40 12.47
CA GLY A 155 10.43 3.93 11.64
C GLY A 155 9.97 3.09 10.44
N ARG A 156 10.82 2.90 9.43
CA ARG A 156 10.49 2.17 8.18
C ARG A 156 9.93 0.76 8.43
N LYS A 157 10.51 0.04 9.40
CA LYS A 157 10.07 -1.31 9.77
C LYS A 157 8.67 -1.29 10.40
N SER A 158 8.40 -0.35 11.30
CA SER A 158 7.09 -0.21 11.95
C SER A 158 5.99 0.12 10.94
N LEU A 159 6.28 1.00 9.99
CA LEU A 159 5.36 1.33 8.90
C LEU A 159 5.06 0.09 8.07
N LEU A 160 6.08 -0.67 7.67
CA LEU A 160 5.88 -1.91 6.92
C LEU A 160 5.01 -2.92 7.70
N MET A 161 5.23 -3.10 9.00
CA MET A 161 4.44 -4.03 9.83
C MET A 161 2.97 -3.63 9.93
N HIS A 162 2.65 -2.33 9.94
CA HIS A 162 1.26 -1.84 9.93
C HIS A 162 0.49 -2.28 8.66
N PHE A 163 1.18 -2.40 7.53
CA PHE A 163 0.56 -2.74 6.23
C PHE A 163 0.65 -4.24 5.86
N LEU A 164 1.33 -5.06 6.64
CA LEU A 164 1.28 -6.53 6.50
C LEU A 164 -0.06 -7.11 6.98
#